data_AF-A0A960SJ58-F1
#
_entry.id   AF-A0A960SJ58-F1
#
_cell.length_a   1.000
_cell.length_b   1.000
_cell.length_c   1.000
_cell.angle_alpha   90.00
_cell.angle_beta   90.00
_cell.angle_gamma   90.00
#
_symmetry.space_group_name_H-M   'P 1'
#
loop_
_entity.id
_entity.type
_entity.pdbx_description
1 polymer ?
#
loop_
_entity_poly.entity_id
_entity_poly.type
_entity_poly.pdbx_seq_one_letter_code
_entity_poly.pdbx_strand_id
1 'polypeptide(L)'
;PHNAGWNGNVQIGEPVREILWNVKGQSPISTGQSGYNDPRTGQPAPTAFFSLPKNQPDSTVEIRYIDTAGIERGPYEFAFAPQRESDDSNRRFIEMTSTSWLSFRDYDNNVLLYFTHLMTYRGALSKIEYGLNTDTPNQVFDFPPSNVPGVAPIDGSFPLYLTVPSNTRYATVQLTYKNGDKSRVMRFDR
;
A
#
# COMPACT_ATOMS: atom_id res chain seq x y z
N PRO A 1 10.58 -5.13 8.82
CA PRO A 1 10.65 -5.31 7.35
C PRO A 1 10.77 -3.95 6.65
N HIS A 2 12.00 -3.57 6.27
CA HIS A 2 12.28 -2.32 5.58
C HIS A 2 11.97 -2.47 4.09
N ASN A 3 11.37 -1.45 3.47
CA ASN A 3 11.20 -1.37 2.01
C ASN A 3 12.59 -1.55 1.34
N ALA A 4 12.72 -2.51 0.43
CA ALA A 4 13.96 -2.84 -0.28
C ALA A 4 14.19 -1.99 -1.54
N GLY A 5 13.22 -1.15 -1.92
CA GLY A 5 13.19 -0.41 -3.18
C GLY A 5 11.79 -0.43 -3.77
N TRP A 6 11.57 0.38 -4.79
CA TRP A 6 10.28 0.41 -5.49
C TRP A 6 10.39 -0.36 -6.79
N ASN A 7 9.34 -1.11 -7.14
CA ASN A 7 9.25 -1.79 -8.42
C ASN A 7 8.10 -1.18 -9.22
N GLY A 8 8.42 -0.62 -10.38
CA GLY A 8 7.44 -0.20 -11.37
C GLY A 8 7.18 -1.33 -12.34
N ASN A 9 5.91 -1.62 -12.63
CA ASN A 9 5.51 -2.55 -13.68
C ASN A 9 4.94 -1.75 -14.86
N VAL A 10 5.35 -2.09 -16.07
CA VAL A 10 4.96 -1.43 -17.31
C VAL A 10 4.12 -2.41 -18.12
N GLN A 11 2.90 -2.00 -18.47
CA GLN A 11 2.04 -2.76 -19.36
C GLN A 11 1.79 -1.95 -20.63
N ILE A 12 2.14 -2.52 -21.78
CA ILE A 12 1.95 -1.91 -23.09
C ILE A 12 1.03 -2.83 -23.88
N GLY A 13 -0.05 -2.26 -24.44
CA GLY A 13 -1.09 -3.03 -25.13
C GLY A 13 -0.60 -3.70 -26.41
N GLU A 14 0.41 -3.14 -27.07
CA GLU A 14 0.97 -3.64 -28.32
C GLU A 14 2.32 -4.37 -28.12
N PRO A 15 2.80 -5.14 -29.11
CA PRO A 15 4.11 -5.76 -29.04
C PRO A 15 5.24 -4.73 -29.13
N VAL A 16 6.24 -4.90 -28.27
CA VAL A 16 7.37 -3.98 -28.14
C VAL A 16 8.69 -4.74 -28.19
N ARG A 17 9.71 -4.13 -28.77
CA ARG A 17 11.07 -4.69 -28.85
C ARG A 17 11.93 -4.31 -27.66
N GLU A 18 11.75 -3.10 -27.15
CA GLU A 18 12.53 -2.55 -26.06
C GLU A 18 11.68 -1.60 -25.23
N ILE A 19 11.92 -1.58 -23.91
CA ILE A 19 11.36 -0.59 -23.00
C ILE A 19 12.54 0.15 -22.38
N LEU A 20 12.49 1.49 -22.43
CA LEU A 20 13.46 2.36 -21.78
C LEU A 20 12.77 3.17 -20.70
N TRP A 21 13.52 3.47 -19.64
CA TRP A 21 13.02 4.29 -18.56
C TRP A 21 14.11 5.20 -17.98
N ASN A 22 13.69 6.28 -17.35
CA ASN A 22 14.55 7.14 -16.54
C ASN A 22 13.72 7.97 -15.55
N VAL A 23 14.39 8.51 -14.53
CA VAL A 23 13.87 9.70 -13.86
C VAL A 23 14.10 10.92 -14.76
N LYS A 24 13.10 11.80 -14.90
CA LYS A 24 13.16 12.99 -15.74
C LYS A 24 14.42 13.81 -15.44
N GLY A 25 15.17 14.15 -16.50
CA GLY A 25 16.48 14.81 -16.41
C GLY A 25 17.69 13.86 -16.37
N GLN A 26 17.48 12.55 -16.30
CA GLN A 26 18.52 11.52 -16.48
C GLN A 26 18.43 10.87 -17.86
N SER A 27 19.51 10.22 -18.29
CA SER A 27 19.52 9.47 -19.55
C SER A 27 18.64 8.22 -19.49
N PRO A 28 17.87 7.91 -20.54
CA PRO A 28 17.12 6.66 -20.65
C PRO A 28 18.03 5.43 -20.56
N ILE A 29 17.57 4.41 -19.84
CA ILE A 29 18.21 3.10 -19.77
C ILE A 29 17.22 2.00 -20.15
N SER A 30 17.71 0.96 -20.82
CA SER A 30 16.92 -0.23 -21.17
C SER A 30 16.53 -1.02 -19.92
N THR A 31 15.33 -1.60 -19.91
CA THR A 31 14.94 -2.59 -18.90
C THR A 31 15.54 -3.97 -19.17
N GLY A 32 16.16 -4.17 -20.33
CA GLY A 32 16.76 -5.43 -20.75
C GLY A 32 15.74 -6.43 -21.29
N GLN A 33 16.15 -7.70 -21.43
CA GLN A 33 15.31 -8.77 -21.95
C GLN A 33 14.84 -9.70 -20.85
N SER A 34 13.59 -10.16 -20.98
CA SER A 34 12.90 -11.01 -19.99
C SER A 34 13.28 -12.49 -20.03
N GLY A 35 14.09 -12.90 -21.01
CA GLY A 35 14.52 -14.31 -21.18
C GLY A 35 13.49 -15.22 -21.85
N TYR A 36 12.35 -14.70 -22.32
CA TYR A 36 11.40 -15.44 -23.16
C TYR A 36 11.10 -14.66 -24.45
N ASN A 37 10.58 -15.35 -25.47
CA ASN A 37 10.16 -14.73 -26.72
C ASN A 37 8.67 -14.34 -26.66
N ASP A 38 8.34 -13.12 -27.07
CA ASP A 38 6.95 -12.67 -27.19
C ASP A 38 6.24 -13.54 -28.25
N PRO A 39 5.17 -14.28 -27.90
CA PRO A 39 4.48 -15.16 -28.84
C PRO A 39 3.84 -14.41 -30.00
N ARG A 40 3.61 -13.10 -29.89
CA ARG A 40 3.03 -12.25 -30.94
C ARG A 40 4.04 -11.89 -32.02
N THR A 41 5.34 -11.89 -31.70
CA THR A 41 6.40 -11.44 -32.61
C THR A 41 7.45 -12.52 -32.89
N GLY A 42 7.54 -13.54 -32.03
CA GLY A 42 8.61 -14.55 -32.05
C GLY A 42 9.99 -14.01 -31.60
N GLN A 43 10.07 -12.76 -31.16
CA GLN A 43 11.32 -12.08 -30.76
C GLN A 43 11.45 -12.05 -29.23
N PRO A 44 12.68 -11.90 -28.66
CA PRO A 44 12.87 -11.72 -27.23
C PRO A 44 12.02 -10.56 -26.68
N ALA A 45 11.21 -10.83 -25.65
CA ALA A 45 10.38 -9.83 -25.01
C ALA A 45 11.22 -8.97 -24.04
N PRO A 46 11.01 -7.64 -23.98
CA PRO A 46 11.70 -6.81 -22.99
C PRO A 46 11.19 -7.09 -21.59
N THR A 47 12.03 -6.80 -20.60
CA THR A 47 11.64 -6.81 -19.19
C THR A 47 10.59 -5.73 -18.94
N ALA A 48 9.44 -6.12 -18.40
CA ALA A 48 8.29 -5.23 -18.19
C ALA A 48 8.29 -4.56 -16.80
N PHE A 49 9.44 -4.49 -16.13
CA PHE A 49 9.57 -3.82 -14.83
C PHE A 49 10.89 -3.07 -14.72
N PHE A 50 10.92 -2.10 -13.81
CA PHE A 50 12.11 -1.35 -13.43
C PHE A 50 12.10 -1.12 -11.92
N SER A 51 13.25 -0.74 -11.36
CA SER A 51 13.38 -0.51 -9.93
C SER A 51 13.91 0.89 -9.64
N LEU A 52 13.29 1.56 -8.66
CA LEU A 52 13.80 2.82 -8.08
C LEU A 52 14.44 2.52 -6.72
N PRO A 53 15.46 3.30 -6.32
CA PRO A 53 16.07 3.14 -5.01
C PRO A 53 15.06 3.40 -3.90
N LYS A 54 15.26 2.76 -2.74
CA LYS A 54 14.40 2.92 -1.55
C LYS A 54 14.12 4.39 -1.19
N ASN A 55 15.16 5.21 -1.22
CA ASN A 55 15.12 6.62 -0.82
C ASN A 55 14.87 7.56 -2.00
N GLN A 56 14.28 7.06 -3.10
CA GLN A 56 13.90 7.86 -4.25
C GLN A 56 12.97 9.01 -3.77
N PRO A 57 13.31 10.28 -4.00
CA PRO A 57 12.41 11.39 -3.73
C PRO A 57 11.28 11.45 -4.77
N ASP A 58 10.27 12.28 -4.49
CA ASP A 58 9.25 12.67 -5.46
C ASP A 58 9.90 13.00 -6.81
N SER A 59 9.43 12.34 -7.86
CA SER A 59 10.04 12.45 -9.17
C SER A 59 9.03 12.19 -10.29
N THR A 60 9.43 12.53 -11.51
CA THR A 60 8.73 12.10 -12.72
C THR A 60 9.51 10.96 -13.34
N VAL A 61 8.87 9.81 -13.50
CA VAL A 61 9.40 8.68 -14.28
C VAL A 61 8.96 8.85 -15.73
N GLU A 62 9.90 8.72 -16.65
CA GLU A 62 9.63 8.71 -18.08
C GLU A 62 9.78 7.28 -18.60
N ILE A 63 8.77 6.80 -19.33
CA ILE A 63 8.81 5.53 -20.04
C ILE A 63 8.81 5.78 -21.53
N ARG A 64 9.70 5.11 -22.25
CA ARG A 64 9.73 5.02 -23.72
C ARG A 64 9.68 3.56 -24.12
N TYR A 65 9.24 3.27 -25.32
CA TYR A 65 9.38 1.94 -25.89
C TYR A 65 9.64 2.00 -27.39
N ILE A 66 10.29 0.97 -27.92
CA ILE A 66 10.48 0.78 -29.36
C ILE A 66 9.47 -0.24 -29.84
N ASP A 67 8.61 0.16 -30.77
CA ASP A 67 7.60 -0.72 -31.36
C ASP A 67 8.21 -1.74 -32.35
N THR A 68 7.37 -2.62 -32.91
CA THR A 68 7.85 -3.62 -33.88
C THR A 68 8.35 -3.04 -35.20
N ALA A 69 8.04 -1.77 -35.51
CA ALA A 69 8.55 -1.06 -36.68
C ALA A 69 9.90 -0.36 -36.39
N GLY A 70 10.38 -0.40 -35.14
CA GLY A 70 11.61 0.27 -34.74
C GLY A 70 11.40 1.75 -34.42
N ILE A 71 10.15 2.19 -34.24
CA ILE A 71 9.83 3.59 -33.92
C ILE A 71 9.76 3.71 -32.40
N GLU A 72 10.45 4.72 -31.87
CA GLU A 72 10.34 5.08 -30.46
C GLU A 72 9.01 5.79 -30.18
N ARG A 73 8.34 5.39 -29.11
CA ARG A 73 7.11 5.98 -28.59
C ARG A 73 7.35 6.55 -27.19
N GLY A 74 6.71 7.69 -26.91
CA GLY A 74 6.87 8.42 -25.65
C GLY A 74 7.75 9.67 -25.81
N PRO A 75 8.33 10.19 -24.71
CA PRO A 75 8.19 9.69 -23.34
C PRO A 75 6.76 9.82 -22.80
N TYR A 76 6.33 8.81 -22.05
CA TYR A 76 5.14 8.86 -21.20
C TYR A 76 5.58 9.19 -19.78
N GLU A 77 5.04 10.28 -19.23
CA GLU A 77 5.41 10.79 -17.91
C GLU A 77 4.47 10.28 -16.83
N PHE A 78 5.04 9.79 -15.73
CA PHE A 78 4.32 9.34 -14.54
C PHE A 78 4.89 10.02 -13.30
N ALA A 79 4.03 10.63 -12.49
CA ALA A 79 4.44 11.16 -11.20
C ALA A 79 4.64 10.00 -10.21
N PHE A 80 5.80 9.95 -9.57
CA PHE A 80 6.11 9.02 -8.50
C PHE A 80 6.24 9.79 -7.20
N ALA A 81 5.34 9.50 -6.25
CA ALA A 81 5.33 10.10 -4.91
C ALA A 81 5.43 8.96 -3.87
N PRO A 82 6.62 8.65 -3.32
CA PRO A 82 6.87 7.51 -2.45
C PRO A 82 5.90 7.40 -1.27
N GLN A 83 5.56 8.53 -0.65
CA GLN A 83 4.64 8.52 0.49
C GLN A 83 3.23 8.09 0.06
N ARG A 84 2.75 8.62 -1.06
CA ARG A 84 1.43 8.28 -1.59
C ARG A 84 1.36 6.81 -2.01
N GLU A 85 2.37 6.32 -2.74
CA GLU A 85 2.44 4.91 -3.15
C GLU A 85 2.49 3.96 -1.94
N SER A 86 3.20 4.36 -0.88
CA SER A 86 3.20 3.63 0.39
C SER A 86 1.81 3.61 1.03
N ASP A 87 1.15 4.77 1.13
CA ASP A 87 -0.16 4.88 1.77
C ASP A 87 -1.22 4.07 1.01
N ASP A 88 -1.20 4.11 -0.32
CA ASP A 88 -2.09 3.32 -1.18
C ASP A 88 -1.82 1.80 -1.04
N SER A 89 -0.56 1.39 -0.97
CA SER A 89 -0.18 -0.01 -0.74
C SER A 89 -0.63 -0.52 0.64
N ASN A 90 -0.36 0.27 1.69
CA ASN A 90 -0.80 -0.03 3.05
C ASN A 90 -2.32 -0.11 3.15
N ARG A 91 -3.06 0.79 2.49
CA ARG A 91 -4.52 0.74 2.39
C ARG A 91 -4.99 -0.58 1.75
N ARG A 92 -4.44 -0.96 0.60
CA ARG A 92 -4.82 -2.22 -0.07
C ARG A 92 -4.60 -3.42 0.86
N PHE A 93 -3.47 -3.44 1.58
CA PHE A 93 -3.20 -4.50 2.54
C PHE A 93 -4.20 -4.54 3.69
N ILE A 94 -4.54 -3.37 4.26
CA ILE A 94 -5.58 -3.24 5.29
C ILE A 94 -6.90 -3.83 4.76
N GLU A 95 -7.36 -3.43 3.58
CA GLU A 95 -8.64 -3.90 3.02
C GLU A 95 -8.66 -5.42 2.76
N MET A 96 -7.57 -5.96 2.22
CA MET A 96 -7.40 -7.41 2.02
C MET A 96 -7.43 -8.20 3.34
N THR A 97 -7.09 -7.57 4.46
CA THR A 97 -7.03 -8.17 5.79
C THR A 97 -8.17 -7.67 6.70
N SER A 98 -9.30 -7.26 6.09
CA SER A 98 -10.45 -6.68 6.81
C SER A 98 -11.04 -7.54 7.91
N THR A 99 -10.82 -8.85 7.91
CA THR A 99 -11.26 -9.77 8.98
C THR A 99 -10.29 -9.82 10.18
N SER A 100 -9.19 -9.08 10.16
CA SER A 100 -8.13 -9.13 11.18
C SER A 100 -7.80 -7.75 11.76
N TRP A 101 -8.65 -6.75 11.55
CA TRP A 101 -8.40 -5.40 12.05
C TRP A 101 -8.45 -5.30 13.56
N LEU A 102 -9.42 -5.99 14.18
CA LEU A 102 -9.59 -6.06 15.62
C LEU A 102 -9.48 -7.50 16.12
N SER A 103 -9.07 -7.64 17.37
CA SER A 103 -9.04 -8.93 18.06
C SER A 103 -9.33 -8.76 19.54
N PHE A 104 -10.16 -9.65 20.10
CA PHE A 104 -10.44 -9.69 21.53
C PHE A 104 -9.46 -10.62 22.25
N ARG A 105 -9.15 -10.28 23.51
CA ARG A 105 -8.41 -11.16 24.42
C ARG A 105 -8.87 -10.97 25.85
N ASP A 106 -9.09 -12.08 26.54
CA ASP A 106 -9.30 -12.06 27.99
C ASP A 106 -7.96 -12.01 28.73
N TYR A 107 -7.82 -11.08 29.68
CA TYR A 107 -6.58 -10.85 30.41
C TYR A 107 -6.86 -10.23 31.80
N ASP A 108 -6.42 -10.88 32.89
CA ASP A 108 -6.55 -10.38 34.28
C ASP A 108 -7.94 -9.79 34.62
N ASN A 109 -9.01 -10.57 34.40
CA ASN A 109 -10.42 -10.17 34.56
C ASN A 109 -10.90 -9.02 33.67
N ASN A 110 -10.06 -8.55 32.75
CA ASN A 110 -10.38 -7.54 31.76
C ASN A 110 -10.52 -8.16 30.38
N VAL A 111 -11.17 -7.42 29.48
CA VAL A 111 -11.23 -7.74 28.05
C VAL A 111 -10.42 -6.67 27.32
N LEU A 112 -9.46 -7.10 26.52
CA LEU A 112 -8.65 -6.24 25.68
C LEU A 112 -9.17 -6.30 24.24
N LEU A 113 -9.36 -5.14 23.62
CA LEU A 113 -9.64 -5.01 22.20
C LEU A 113 -8.39 -4.47 21.50
N TYR A 114 -7.73 -5.32 20.71
CA TYR A 114 -6.48 -5.00 20.02
C TYR A 114 -6.71 -4.31 18.68
N PHE A 115 -5.87 -3.31 18.41
CA PHE A 115 -5.77 -2.56 17.14
C PHE A 115 -4.39 -2.74 16.48
N THR A 116 -3.55 -3.66 17.00
CA THR A 116 -2.14 -3.85 16.61
C THR A 116 -1.93 -3.99 15.10
N HIS A 117 -2.84 -4.70 14.43
CA HIS A 117 -2.79 -4.86 12.98
C HIS A 117 -2.90 -3.51 12.27
N LEU A 118 -3.93 -2.73 12.61
CA LEU A 118 -4.13 -1.39 12.06
C LEU A 118 -2.95 -0.46 12.38
N MET A 119 -2.36 -0.59 13.58
CA MET A 119 -1.21 0.24 14.00
C MET A 119 0.04 0.02 13.16
N THR A 120 0.23 -1.18 12.61
CA THR A 120 1.34 -1.49 11.69
C THR A 120 1.22 -0.73 10.38
N TYR A 121 -0.01 -0.54 9.89
CA TYR A 121 -0.31 0.08 8.58
C TYR A 121 -0.92 1.47 8.71
N ARG A 122 -0.87 2.08 9.90
CA ARG A 122 -1.50 3.38 10.21
C ARG A 122 -1.01 4.55 9.36
N GLY A 123 0.09 4.39 8.62
CA GLY A 123 0.51 5.35 7.59
C GLY A 123 -0.59 5.64 6.56
N ALA A 124 -1.48 4.70 6.27
CA ALA A 124 -2.61 4.91 5.37
C ALA A 124 -3.85 5.53 6.03
N LEU A 125 -3.90 5.63 7.37
CA LEU A 125 -5.10 5.95 8.13
C LEU A 125 -5.10 7.40 8.60
N SER A 126 -6.26 8.06 8.49
CA SER A 126 -6.53 9.36 9.09
C SER A 126 -7.42 9.25 10.33
N LYS A 127 -8.29 8.22 10.40
CA LYS A 127 -9.18 7.99 11.54
C LYS A 127 -9.53 6.51 11.70
N ILE A 128 -9.64 6.07 12.94
CA ILE A 128 -10.21 4.77 13.32
C ILE A 128 -11.41 5.05 14.22
N GLU A 129 -12.60 4.71 13.74
CA GLU A 129 -13.84 4.82 14.52
C GLU A 129 -14.27 3.41 14.92
N TYR A 130 -14.59 3.20 16.20
CA TYR A 130 -15.07 1.93 16.71
C TYR A 130 -16.36 2.08 17.52
N GLY A 131 -17.04 0.97 17.74
CA GLY A 131 -18.24 0.87 18.57
C GLY A 131 -18.21 -0.44 19.35
N LEU A 132 -18.76 -0.44 20.57
CA LEU A 132 -18.87 -1.63 21.41
C LEU A 132 -20.34 -1.99 21.57
N ASN A 133 -20.72 -3.21 21.21
CA ASN A 133 -22.12 -3.67 21.24
C ASN A 133 -23.10 -2.75 20.48
N THR A 134 -22.63 -2.05 19.44
CA THR A 134 -23.43 -1.19 18.55
C THR A 134 -23.03 -1.44 17.11
N ASP A 135 -23.98 -1.38 16.17
CA ASP A 135 -23.72 -1.57 14.74
C ASP A 135 -23.04 -0.35 14.09
N THR A 136 -23.16 0.82 14.73
CA THR A 136 -22.57 2.08 14.25
C THR A 136 -21.39 2.48 15.13
N PRO A 137 -20.16 2.58 14.57
CA PRO A 137 -19.02 3.16 15.25
C PRO A 137 -19.32 4.57 15.78
N ASN A 138 -19.04 4.81 17.06
CA ASN A 138 -19.39 6.05 17.75
C ASN A 138 -18.27 6.58 18.67
N GLN A 139 -17.13 5.90 18.70
CA GLN A 139 -15.94 6.26 19.47
C GLN A 139 -14.75 6.35 18.53
N VAL A 140 -13.76 7.16 18.90
CA VAL A 140 -12.51 7.33 18.14
C VAL A 140 -11.39 6.63 18.89
N PHE A 141 -10.61 5.83 18.16
CA PHE A 141 -9.36 5.30 18.68
C PHE A 141 -8.24 6.28 18.32
N ASP A 142 -7.66 6.93 19.32
CA ASP A 142 -6.56 7.86 19.11
C ASP A 142 -5.25 7.11 18.86
N PHE A 143 -4.52 7.52 17.82
CA PHE A 143 -3.23 6.94 17.48
C PHE A 143 -2.28 8.02 16.92
N PRO A 144 -0.96 7.86 17.13
CA PRO A 144 0.02 8.77 16.55
C PRO A 144 0.12 8.59 15.02
N PRO A 145 0.19 9.69 14.24
CA PRO A 145 0.29 9.60 12.78
C PRO A 145 1.62 8.98 12.34
N SER A 146 1.67 8.52 11.10
CA SER A 146 2.92 8.07 10.46
C SER A 146 3.02 8.63 9.05
N ASN A 147 4.12 9.31 8.76
CA ASN A 147 4.41 9.93 7.45
C ASN A 147 5.74 9.43 6.89
N VAL A 148 6.08 8.17 7.18
CA VAL A 148 7.23 7.49 6.60
C VAL A 148 6.74 6.44 5.61
N PRO A 149 7.36 6.31 4.43
CA PRO A 149 7.01 5.24 3.50
C PRO A 149 7.31 3.85 4.09
N GLY A 150 6.41 2.89 3.85
CA GLY A 150 6.46 1.52 4.36
C GLY A 150 5.53 1.28 5.55
N VAL A 151 5.81 0.21 6.30
CA VAL A 151 5.12 -0.08 7.56
C VAL A 151 5.56 0.91 8.63
N ALA A 152 4.62 1.33 9.45
CA ALA A 152 4.85 2.36 10.43
C ALA A 152 5.55 1.77 11.66
N PRO A 153 6.66 2.38 12.16
CA PRO A 153 7.35 1.87 13.34
C PRO A 153 6.40 1.92 14.55
N ILE A 154 6.47 0.91 15.41
CA ILE A 154 5.71 0.83 16.66
C ILE A 154 6.74 0.75 17.79
N ASP A 155 6.58 1.59 18.80
CA ASP A 155 7.31 1.49 20.05
C ASP A 155 6.36 1.23 21.24
N GLY A 156 6.92 0.99 22.42
CA GLY A 156 6.15 0.61 23.61
C GLY A 156 5.20 1.69 24.14
N SER A 157 5.26 2.92 23.64
CA SER A 157 4.35 4.01 24.05
C SER A 157 3.03 4.01 23.27
N PHE A 158 2.92 3.20 22.22
CA PHE A 158 1.79 3.27 21.29
C PHE A 158 0.57 2.57 21.88
N PRO A 159 -0.63 3.15 21.76
CA PRO A 159 -1.85 2.44 22.11
C PRO A 159 -2.04 1.30 21.11
N LEU A 160 -1.91 0.05 21.57
CA LEU A 160 -2.13 -1.15 20.76
C LEU A 160 -3.46 -1.83 21.07
N TYR A 161 -4.07 -1.48 22.20
CA TYR A 161 -5.33 -2.05 22.66
C TYR A 161 -6.05 -1.08 23.59
N LEU A 162 -7.33 -1.34 23.80
CA LEU A 162 -8.14 -0.74 24.85
C LEU A 162 -8.64 -1.81 25.81
N THR A 163 -8.75 -1.48 27.09
CA THR A 163 -9.56 -2.27 28.01
C THR A 163 -11.03 -1.91 27.79
N VAL A 164 -11.86 -2.91 27.50
CA VAL A 164 -13.30 -2.73 27.24
C VAL A 164 -14.13 -3.44 28.32
N PRO A 165 -15.42 -3.06 28.50
CA PRO A 165 -16.30 -3.74 29.45
C PRO A 165 -16.35 -5.26 29.23
N SER A 166 -16.38 -6.04 30.30
CA SER A 166 -16.36 -7.51 30.23
C SER A 166 -17.61 -8.11 29.58
N ASN A 167 -18.70 -7.35 29.50
CA ASN A 167 -19.93 -7.70 28.78
C ASN A 167 -19.91 -7.31 27.29
N THR A 168 -18.77 -6.85 26.76
CA THR A 168 -18.60 -6.63 25.31
C THR A 168 -18.69 -7.96 24.58
N ARG A 169 -19.64 -8.05 23.64
CA ARG A 169 -19.90 -9.23 22.80
C ARG A 169 -19.31 -9.08 21.41
N TYR A 170 -19.30 -7.86 20.89
CA TYR A 170 -18.72 -7.54 19.59
C TYR A 170 -18.26 -6.09 19.55
N ALA A 171 -17.36 -5.80 18.61
CA ALA A 171 -16.98 -4.46 18.23
C ALA A 171 -17.26 -4.23 16.76
N THR A 172 -17.64 -3.01 16.40
CA THR A 172 -17.66 -2.53 15.02
C THR A 172 -16.55 -1.54 14.78
N VAL A 173 -16.04 -1.45 13.56
CA VAL A 173 -15.00 -0.48 13.19
C VAL A 173 -15.23 0.05 11.78
N GLN A 174 -14.94 1.34 11.58
CA GLN A 174 -14.84 1.98 10.28
C GLN A 174 -13.53 2.77 10.22
N LEU A 175 -12.83 2.64 9.10
CA LEU A 175 -11.57 3.33 8.85
C LEU A 175 -11.84 4.53 7.93
N THR A 176 -11.15 5.63 8.20
CA THR A 176 -10.97 6.72 7.22
C THR A 176 -9.52 6.73 6.77
N TYR A 177 -9.28 6.71 5.46
CA TYR A 177 -7.97 6.73 4.85
C TYR A 177 -7.47 8.17 4.67
N LYS A 178 -6.15 8.34 4.50
CA LYS A 178 -5.55 9.68 4.27
C LYS A 178 -6.05 10.37 3.00
N ASN A 179 -6.49 9.61 2.00
CA ASN A 179 -7.08 10.16 0.79
C ASN A 179 -8.57 10.57 0.97
N GLY A 180 -9.14 10.42 2.17
CA GLY A 180 -10.52 10.77 2.49
C GLY A 180 -11.53 9.64 2.32
N ASP A 181 -11.16 8.53 1.69
CA ASP A 181 -12.06 7.39 1.52
C ASP A 181 -12.38 6.72 2.86
N LYS A 182 -13.57 6.12 2.96
CA LYS A 182 -13.98 5.34 4.12
C LYS A 182 -14.13 3.87 3.76
N SER A 183 -13.72 3.01 4.69
CA SER A 183 -14.03 1.58 4.58
C SER A 183 -15.53 1.33 4.82
N ARG A 184 -15.98 0.11 4.47
CA ARG A 184 -17.21 -0.42 5.06
C ARG A 184 -17.08 -0.56 6.58
N VAL A 185 -18.20 -0.58 7.28
CA VAL A 185 -18.23 -0.98 8.70
C VAL A 185 -17.98 -2.48 8.78
N MET A 186 -17.02 -2.88 9.61
CA MET A 186 -16.70 -4.28 9.89
C MET A 186 -17.10 -4.63 11.32
N ARG A 187 -17.62 -5.83 11.53
CA ARG A 187 -17.96 -6.38 12.85
C ARG A 187 -17.00 -7.51 13.23
N PHE A 188 -16.61 -7.51 14.49
CA PHE A 188 -15.74 -8.50 15.11
C PHE A 188 -16.45 -9.01 16.34
N ASP A 189 -16.81 -10.28 16.36
CA ASP A 189 -17.37 -10.92 17.54
C ASP A 189 -16.22 -11.39 18.46
N ARG A 190 -16.49 -11.40 19.76
CA ARG A 190 -15.55 -11.88 20.78
C ARG A 190 -15.53 -13.41 20.86
#